data_AF-A0A7X9KLM1-F1
#
_entry.id   AF-A0A7X9KLM1-F1
#
_cell.length_a   1.000
_cell.length_b   1.000
_cell.length_c   1.000
_cell.angle_alpha   90.00
_cell.angle_beta   90.00
_cell.angle_gamma   90.00
#
_symmetry.space_group_name_H-M   'P 1'
#
loop_
_entity.id
_entity.type
_entity.pdbx_description
1 polymer ?
#
loop_
_entity_poly.entity_id
_entity_poly.type
_entity_poly.pdbx_seq_one_letter_code
_entity_poly.pdbx_strand_id
1 'polypeptide(L)'
;FASDFEPACRNNPVEGATPYTPATPGIHKVVTQQGTDADELNEGFLDLPSEWTILFDAATDQYATAELVLCVIRSTTTLVEECTGYQTDGVDTGNVVNLYSADYAVSVHEATTGKELGATTITATATECPTYVTFTDGEKETDWYQTDDGAITDFARPFVET
;
A
#
# COMPACT_ATOMS: atom_id res chain seq x y z
N PHE A 1 2.00 9.58 -13.65
CA PHE A 1 2.80 8.86 -12.63
C PHE A 1 1.85 8.28 -11.58
N ALA A 2 2.29 7.32 -10.76
CA ALA A 2 1.45 6.76 -9.69
C ALA A 2 0.95 7.84 -8.72
N SER A 3 1.80 8.79 -8.35
CA SER A 3 1.45 9.92 -7.45
C SER A 3 0.26 10.77 -7.92
N ASP A 4 -0.03 10.80 -9.23
CA ASP A 4 -1.15 11.57 -9.77
C ASP A 4 -2.52 10.99 -9.32
N PHE A 5 -2.54 9.77 -8.77
CA PHE A 5 -3.72 9.06 -8.29
C PHE A 5 -4.03 9.27 -6.80
N GLU A 6 -3.12 9.87 -6.04
CA GLU A 6 -3.34 10.21 -4.62
C GLU A 6 -4.66 10.96 -4.35
N PRO A 7 -5.09 11.92 -5.21
CA PRO A 7 -6.33 12.66 -4.97
C PRO A 7 -7.59 11.77 -4.89
N ALA A 8 -7.59 10.60 -5.53
CA ALA A 8 -8.72 9.65 -5.50
C ALA A 8 -9.00 9.16 -4.08
N CYS A 9 -7.97 8.95 -3.26
CA CYS A 9 -8.10 8.56 -1.86
C CYS A 9 -8.75 9.64 -0.98
N ARG A 10 -8.89 10.86 -1.50
CA ARG A 10 -9.60 11.98 -0.89
C ARG A 10 -10.89 12.33 -1.62
N ASN A 11 -11.42 11.38 -2.38
CA ASN A 11 -12.63 11.51 -3.20
C ASN A 11 -12.56 12.57 -4.30
N ASN A 12 -11.37 12.83 -4.86
CA ASN A 12 -11.20 13.74 -5.99
C ASN A 12 -10.92 12.95 -7.29
N PRO A 13 -11.39 13.45 -8.44
CA PRO A 13 -11.13 12.80 -9.73
C PRO A 13 -9.67 12.91 -10.15
N VAL A 14 -9.19 11.91 -10.88
CA VAL A 14 -7.88 11.88 -11.55
C VAL A 14 -8.07 12.11 -13.03
N GLU A 15 -7.46 13.18 -13.57
CA GLU A 15 -7.53 13.49 -15.00
C GLU A 15 -6.71 12.48 -15.81
N GLY A 16 -7.26 12.02 -16.94
CA GLY A 16 -6.56 11.09 -17.84
C GLY A 16 -6.68 9.60 -17.48
N ALA A 17 -7.31 9.26 -16.35
CA ALA A 17 -7.62 7.88 -15.99
C ALA A 17 -8.73 7.27 -16.88
N THR A 18 -8.82 5.94 -16.90
CA THR A 18 -9.87 5.20 -17.62
C THR A 18 -11.13 5.10 -16.76
N PRO A 19 -12.34 5.34 -17.28
CA PRO A 19 -13.57 5.17 -16.50
C PRO A 19 -13.82 3.73 -16.08
N TYR A 20 -14.18 3.52 -14.82
CA TYR A 20 -14.50 2.20 -14.29
C TYR A 20 -15.89 1.75 -14.76
N THR A 21 -15.97 0.57 -15.40
CA THR A 21 -17.24 -0.01 -15.85
C THR A 21 -17.41 -1.43 -15.29
N PRO A 22 -18.03 -1.62 -14.12
CA PRO A 22 -18.14 -2.93 -13.45
C PRO A 22 -19.00 -3.95 -14.21
N ALA A 23 -19.70 -3.52 -15.25
CA ALA A 23 -20.48 -4.42 -16.12
C ALA A 23 -19.63 -5.02 -17.25
N THR A 24 -18.40 -4.56 -17.44
CA THR A 24 -17.46 -5.04 -18.45
C THR A 24 -16.60 -6.13 -17.83
N PRO A 25 -16.76 -7.41 -18.22
CA PRO A 25 -16.00 -8.49 -17.60
C PRO A 25 -14.50 -8.36 -17.85
N GLY A 26 -13.69 -8.70 -16.85
CA GLY A 26 -12.23 -8.67 -16.94
C GLY A 26 -11.55 -8.14 -15.69
N ILE A 27 -10.30 -7.73 -15.87
CA ILE A 27 -9.46 -7.15 -14.82
C ILE A 27 -9.44 -5.63 -14.98
N HIS A 28 -9.91 -4.93 -13.97
CA HIS A 28 -9.84 -3.47 -13.89
C HIS A 28 -8.53 -3.05 -13.23
N LYS A 29 -7.71 -2.30 -13.96
CA LYS A 29 -6.38 -1.93 -13.48
C LYS A 29 -6.43 -1.02 -12.26
N VAL A 30 -5.59 -1.33 -11.28
CA VAL A 30 -5.53 -0.61 -10.00
C VAL A 30 -4.18 0.06 -9.80
N VAL A 31 -4.21 1.28 -9.28
CA VAL A 31 -3.04 1.97 -8.72
C VAL A 31 -3.17 1.95 -7.21
N THR A 32 -2.15 1.47 -6.52
CA THR A 32 -2.14 1.42 -5.05
C THR A 32 -1.50 2.69 -4.49
N GLN A 33 -2.15 3.31 -3.52
CA GLN A 33 -1.66 4.43 -2.74
C GLN A 33 -1.58 4.05 -1.27
N GLN A 34 -0.45 4.32 -0.62
CA GLN A 34 -0.23 3.96 0.78
C GLN A 34 0.41 5.10 1.56
N GLY A 35 0.07 5.17 2.84
CA GLY A 35 0.65 6.14 3.74
C GLY A 35 0.10 6.01 5.15
N THR A 36 0.36 7.03 5.95
CA THR A 36 -0.18 7.18 7.32
C THR A 36 -1.23 8.28 7.41
N ASP A 37 -1.38 9.07 6.35
CA ASP A 37 -2.37 10.13 6.21
C ASP A 37 -2.88 10.07 4.76
N ALA A 38 -4.16 10.38 4.55
CA ALA A 38 -4.73 10.51 3.22
C ALA A 38 -4.11 11.68 2.43
N ASP A 39 -3.49 12.65 3.09
CA ASP A 39 -2.80 13.80 2.50
C ASP A 39 -1.34 13.49 2.10
N GLU A 40 -0.74 12.43 2.66
CA GLU A 40 0.66 12.04 2.47
C GLU A 40 0.75 10.58 2.01
N LEU A 41 0.29 10.34 0.79
CA LEU A 41 0.30 9.03 0.15
C LEU A 41 1.47 8.92 -0.82
N ASN A 42 1.94 7.70 -1.01
CA ASN A 42 2.92 7.34 -2.03
C ASN A 42 2.45 6.08 -2.77
N GLU A 43 3.11 5.75 -3.87
CA GLU A 43 2.89 4.47 -4.54
C GLU A 43 3.06 3.30 -3.56
N GLY A 44 2.04 2.47 -3.50
CA GLY A 44 1.99 1.30 -2.63
C GLY A 44 2.72 0.10 -3.19
N PHE A 45 3.51 -0.56 -2.35
CA PHE A 45 4.19 -1.81 -2.69
C PHE A 45 3.52 -2.97 -1.97
N LEU A 46 2.37 -3.40 -2.50
CA LEU A 46 1.66 -4.62 -2.08
C LEU A 46 1.98 -5.75 -3.05
N ASP A 47 2.05 -6.99 -2.56
CA ASP A 47 2.12 -8.20 -3.38
C ASP A 47 0.73 -8.57 -3.93
N LEU A 48 0.23 -7.72 -4.84
CA LEU A 48 -1.02 -7.95 -5.57
C LEU A 48 -0.79 -8.81 -6.82
N PRO A 49 -1.83 -9.48 -7.33
CA PRO A 49 -1.74 -10.16 -8.63
C PRO A 49 -1.25 -9.22 -9.73
N SER A 50 -0.24 -9.65 -10.48
CA SER A 50 0.46 -8.81 -11.46
C SER A 50 -0.46 -8.28 -12.57
N GLU A 51 -1.54 -8.99 -12.88
CA GLU A 51 -2.55 -8.56 -13.83
C GLU A 51 -3.41 -7.41 -13.33
N TRP A 52 -3.47 -7.15 -12.02
CA TRP A 52 -4.18 -5.99 -11.45
C TRP A 52 -3.34 -4.73 -11.55
N THR A 53 -2.02 -4.85 -11.38
CA THR A 53 -1.12 -3.70 -11.24
C THR A 53 -0.72 -3.12 -12.59
N ILE A 54 -0.21 -1.89 -12.54
CA ILE A 54 0.36 -1.17 -13.67
C ILE A 54 1.86 -1.03 -13.40
N LEU A 55 2.68 -1.43 -14.36
CA LEU A 55 4.12 -1.23 -14.28
C LEU A 55 4.47 0.08 -14.97
N PHE A 56 5.33 0.88 -14.33
CA PHE A 56 5.84 2.09 -14.95
C PHE A 56 6.61 1.76 -16.25
N ASP A 57 6.34 2.54 -17.28
CA ASP A 57 7.06 2.51 -18.55
C ASP A 57 7.38 3.95 -18.97
N ALA A 58 8.65 4.24 -19.19
CA ALA A 58 9.09 5.58 -19.59
C ALA A 58 8.70 5.95 -21.03
N ALA A 59 8.34 4.98 -21.86
CA ALA A 59 7.98 5.19 -23.26
C ALA A 59 6.46 5.40 -23.47
N THR A 60 5.63 4.96 -22.52
CA THR A 60 4.17 4.99 -22.64
C THR A 60 3.51 5.39 -21.33
N ASP A 61 2.42 6.16 -21.39
CA ASP A 61 1.64 6.51 -20.20
C ASP A 61 0.71 5.35 -19.81
N GLN A 62 1.29 4.25 -19.28
CA GLN A 62 0.51 3.08 -18.88
C GLN A 62 -0.49 3.39 -17.77
N TYR A 63 -0.23 4.42 -16.96
CA TYR A 63 -1.12 4.87 -15.90
C TYR A 63 -2.46 5.40 -16.42
N ALA A 64 -2.55 5.83 -17.69
CA ALA A 64 -3.83 6.16 -18.31
C ALA A 64 -4.83 4.97 -18.34
N THR A 65 -4.34 3.72 -18.21
CA THR A 65 -5.18 2.52 -18.15
C THR A 65 -5.79 2.26 -16.78
N ALA A 66 -5.38 2.99 -15.74
CA ALA A 66 -5.93 2.84 -14.40
C ALA A 66 -7.42 3.17 -14.36
N GLU A 67 -8.20 2.26 -13.80
CA GLU A 67 -9.64 2.43 -13.58
C GLU A 67 -9.96 2.64 -12.11
N LEU A 68 -9.16 2.02 -11.24
CA LEU A 68 -9.37 1.99 -9.80
C LEU A 68 -8.14 2.50 -9.05
N VAL A 69 -8.38 3.03 -7.86
CA VAL A 69 -7.34 3.37 -6.88
C VAL A 69 -7.60 2.61 -5.59
N LEU A 70 -6.60 1.85 -5.14
CA LEU A 70 -6.61 1.14 -3.87
C LEU A 70 -5.84 1.97 -2.84
N CYS A 71 -6.54 2.49 -1.85
CA CYS A 71 -5.97 3.34 -0.81
C CYS A 71 -5.77 2.51 0.45
N VAL A 72 -4.57 2.51 1.02
CA VAL A 72 -4.24 1.78 2.26
C VAL A 72 -3.55 2.73 3.23
N ILE A 73 -4.30 3.17 4.25
CA ILE A 73 -3.85 4.17 5.23
C ILE A 73 -3.66 3.50 6.58
N ARG A 74 -2.43 3.47 7.07
CA ARG A 74 -2.11 2.98 8.42
C ARG A 74 -2.53 4.03 9.45
N SER A 75 -3.22 3.60 10.50
CA SER A 75 -3.75 4.51 11.54
C SER A 75 -3.27 4.14 12.93
N THR A 76 -3.88 3.12 13.55
CA THR A 76 -3.53 2.65 14.89
C THR A 76 -2.30 1.77 14.82
N THR A 77 -1.35 1.95 15.75
CA THR A 77 -0.19 1.08 15.91
C THR A 77 -0.06 0.65 17.37
N THR A 78 0.38 -0.59 17.60
CA THR A 78 0.65 -1.15 18.92
C THR A 78 1.97 -1.91 18.86
N LEU A 79 2.93 -1.52 19.69
CA LEU A 79 4.21 -2.22 19.80
C LEU A 79 3.97 -3.66 20.27
N VAL A 80 4.56 -4.61 19.56
CA VAL A 80 4.42 -6.05 19.80
C VAL A 80 5.70 -6.59 20.43
N GLU A 81 6.84 -6.29 19.82
CA GLU A 81 8.14 -6.85 20.19
C GLU A 81 9.29 -5.93 19.75
N GLU A 82 10.41 -5.98 20.48
CA GLU A 82 11.66 -5.35 20.09
C GLU A 82 12.65 -6.43 19.61
N CYS A 83 13.03 -6.36 18.34
CA CYS A 83 14.06 -7.19 17.75
C CYS A 83 15.43 -6.59 18.04
N THR A 84 16.34 -7.39 18.60
CA THR A 84 17.71 -6.98 18.95
C THR A 84 18.73 -7.97 18.40
N GLY A 85 20.02 -7.67 18.54
CA GLY A 85 21.10 -8.55 18.12
C GLY A 85 21.48 -8.44 16.64
N TYR A 86 21.11 -7.33 15.99
CA TYR A 86 21.57 -7.01 14.64
C TYR A 86 23.08 -6.81 14.59
N GLN A 87 23.77 -7.49 13.67
CA GLN A 87 25.23 -7.50 13.60
C GLN A 87 25.76 -6.90 12.29
N THR A 88 26.89 -6.18 12.39
CA THR A 88 27.73 -5.78 11.26
C THR A 88 29.12 -6.36 11.48
N ASP A 89 29.65 -7.08 10.50
CA ASP A 89 30.95 -7.77 10.58
C ASP A 89 31.08 -8.68 11.83
N GLY A 90 29.97 -9.31 12.23
CA GLY A 90 29.90 -10.19 13.40
C GLY A 90 29.89 -9.48 14.76
N VAL A 91 29.77 -8.16 14.77
CA VAL A 91 29.68 -7.34 15.99
C VAL A 91 28.26 -6.81 16.15
N ASP A 92 27.70 -6.97 17.35
CA ASP A 92 26.40 -6.39 17.70
C ASP A 92 26.43 -4.87 17.56
N THR A 93 25.48 -4.35 16.79
CA THR A 93 25.32 -2.92 16.51
C THR A 93 24.60 -2.19 17.64
N GLY A 94 23.91 -2.91 18.52
CA GLY A 94 23.00 -2.36 19.52
C GLY A 94 21.77 -1.70 18.90
N ASN A 95 21.49 -1.95 17.62
CA ASN A 95 20.32 -1.43 16.95
C ASN A 95 19.08 -2.27 17.30
N VAL A 96 17.92 -1.63 17.31
CA VAL A 96 16.63 -2.23 17.68
C VAL A 96 15.63 -2.03 16.55
N VAL A 97 14.82 -3.06 16.27
CA VAL A 97 13.65 -2.93 15.40
C VAL A 97 12.39 -3.17 16.20
N ASN A 98 11.50 -2.19 16.20
CA ASN A 98 10.23 -2.23 16.90
C ASN A 98 9.16 -2.84 15.98
N LEU A 99 8.71 -4.05 16.28
CA LEU A 99 7.62 -4.70 15.54
C LEU A 99 6.27 -4.17 16.02
N TYR A 100 5.40 -3.79 15.09
CA TYR A 100 4.06 -3.31 15.42
C TYR A 100 2.96 -4.19 14.85
N SER A 101 1.84 -4.21 15.57
CA SER A 101 0.52 -4.47 15.00
C SER A 101 -0.09 -3.15 14.57
N ALA A 102 -0.73 -3.12 13.41
CA ALA A 102 -1.36 -1.91 12.92
C ALA A 102 -2.71 -2.16 12.25
N ASP A 103 -3.58 -1.16 12.33
CA ASP A 103 -4.84 -1.11 11.59
C ASP A 103 -4.66 -0.28 10.32
N TYR A 104 -5.11 -0.86 9.21
CA TYR A 104 -5.09 -0.25 7.89
C TYR A 104 -6.52 0.03 7.45
N ALA A 105 -6.85 1.30 7.22
CA ALA A 105 -8.05 1.69 6.51
C ALA A 105 -7.83 1.46 5.01
N VAL A 106 -8.60 0.54 4.44
CA VAL A 106 -8.45 0.11 3.04
C VAL A 106 -9.71 0.49 2.28
N SER A 107 -9.57 1.18 1.16
CA SER A 107 -10.70 1.57 0.31
C SER A 107 -10.37 1.46 -1.18
N VAL A 108 -11.40 1.20 -1.98
CA VAL A 108 -11.31 1.21 -3.45
C VAL A 108 -12.11 2.38 -3.99
N HIS A 109 -11.51 3.17 -4.86
CA HIS A 109 -12.12 4.33 -5.49
C HIS A 109 -12.10 4.20 -7.01
N GLU A 110 -13.12 4.71 -7.69
CA GLU A 110 -13.06 4.94 -9.14
C GLU A 110 -12.09 6.10 -9.42
N ALA A 111 -11.12 5.89 -10.31
CA ALA A 111 -10.07 6.88 -10.56
C ALA A 111 -10.61 8.19 -11.17
N THR A 112 -11.50 8.11 -12.15
CA THR A 112 -11.99 9.28 -12.90
C THR A 112 -12.96 10.15 -12.10
N THR A 113 -13.55 9.63 -11.03
CA THR A 113 -14.55 10.35 -10.22
C THR A 113 -14.11 10.56 -8.78
N GLY A 114 -13.14 9.77 -8.29
CA GLY A 114 -12.76 9.68 -6.88
C GLY A 114 -13.79 8.93 -6.02
N LYS A 115 -14.90 8.46 -6.59
CA LYS A 115 -15.99 7.86 -5.82
C LYS A 115 -15.52 6.58 -5.12
N GLU A 116 -15.68 6.54 -3.80
CA GLU A 116 -15.50 5.31 -3.01
C GLU A 116 -16.53 4.25 -3.42
N LEU A 117 -16.03 3.06 -3.76
CA LEU A 117 -16.80 1.87 -4.13
C LEU A 117 -17.00 0.95 -2.93
N GLY A 118 -16.04 0.93 -2.01
CA GLY A 118 -16.10 0.21 -0.75
C GLY A 118 -14.90 0.51 0.13
N ALA A 119 -15.06 0.24 1.43
CA ALA A 119 -14.01 0.40 2.43
C ALA A 119 -14.08 -0.71 3.48
N THR A 120 -12.94 -1.00 4.11
CA THR A 120 -12.80 -1.92 5.23
C THR A 120 -11.65 -1.50 6.14
N THR A 121 -11.52 -2.16 7.28
CA THR A 121 -10.34 -2.07 8.15
C THR A 121 -9.70 -3.45 8.23
N ILE A 122 -8.40 -3.52 7.97
CA ILE A 122 -7.60 -4.74 8.05
C ILE A 122 -6.53 -4.54 9.11
N THR A 123 -6.51 -5.41 10.10
CA THR A 123 -5.44 -5.44 11.10
C THR A 123 -4.37 -6.42 10.65
N ALA A 124 -3.11 -5.98 10.66
CA ALA A 124 -1.97 -6.83 10.39
C ALA A 124 -0.93 -6.68 11.50
N THR A 125 -0.30 -7.79 11.87
CA THR A 125 0.67 -7.86 12.96
C THR A 125 2.02 -8.30 12.41
N ALA A 126 3.06 -7.50 12.60
CA ALA A 126 4.42 -7.93 12.31
C ALA A 126 4.83 -9.02 13.32
N THR A 127 5.02 -10.25 12.85
CA THR A 127 5.35 -11.41 13.70
C THR A 127 6.79 -11.88 13.58
N GLU A 128 7.54 -11.36 12.61
CA GLU A 128 8.91 -11.81 12.33
C GLU A 128 9.87 -10.63 12.31
N CYS A 129 10.98 -10.77 13.04
CA CYS A 129 12.07 -9.82 13.00
C CYS A 129 12.71 -9.80 11.60
N PRO A 130 12.80 -8.64 10.93
CA PRO A 130 13.44 -8.57 9.62
C PRO A 130 14.91 -9.00 9.72
N THR A 131 15.37 -9.79 8.76
CA THR A 131 16.77 -10.26 8.71
C THR A 131 17.72 -9.16 8.25
N TYR A 132 17.27 -8.28 7.35
CA TYR A 132 18.04 -7.18 6.81
C TYR A 132 17.30 -5.88 7.08
N VAL A 133 18.00 -4.94 7.69
CA VAL A 133 17.45 -3.65 8.09
C VAL A 133 18.53 -2.60 7.90
N THR A 134 18.13 -1.47 7.33
CA THR A 134 18.99 -0.30 7.23
C THR A 134 18.53 0.71 8.26
N PHE A 135 19.49 1.31 8.95
CA PHE A 135 19.24 2.40 9.88
C PHE A 135 19.79 3.68 9.25
N THR A 136 19.08 4.79 9.42
CA THR A 136 19.59 6.10 9.02
C THR A 136 20.81 6.45 9.88
N ASP A 137 21.76 7.22 9.34
CA ASP A 137 22.94 7.65 10.08
C ASP A 137 22.56 8.35 11.40
N GLY A 138 22.97 7.74 12.52
CA GLY A 138 22.70 8.24 13.87
C GLY A 138 21.44 7.67 14.52
N GLU A 139 20.59 6.94 13.78
CA GLU A 139 19.45 6.21 14.35
C GLU A 139 19.90 4.85 14.92
N LYS A 140 19.26 4.47 16.03
CA LYS A 140 19.47 3.19 16.71
C LYS A 140 18.22 2.32 16.78
N GLU A 141 17.07 2.91 16.48
CA GLU A 141 15.78 2.25 16.52
C GLU A 141 15.07 2.55 15.21
N THR A 142 14.31 1.59 14.71
CA THR A 142 13.40 1.79 13.57
C THR A 142 12.15 0.96 13.74
N ASP A 143 11.05 1.44 13.18
CA ASP A 143 9.77 0.76 13.27
C ASP A 143 9.57 -0.19 12.08
N TRP A 144 8.95 -1.33 12.34
CA TRP A 144 8.63 -2.32 11.33
C TRP A 144 7.16 -2.71 11.39
N TYR A 145 6.55 -2.70 10.21
CA TYR A 145 5.13 -2.96 10.01
C TYR A 145 4.97 -4.00 8.90
N GLN A 146 3.88 -4.77 8.96
CA GLN A 146 3.48 -5.68 7.89
C GLN A 146 2.04 -5.35 7.49
N THR A 147 1.76 -5.47 6.19
CA THR A 147 0.40 -5.48 5.64
C THR A 147 -0.07 -6.93 5.48
N ASP A 148 -1.38 -7.14 5.54
CA ASP A 148 -1.98 -8.42 5.15
C ASP A 148 -2.44 -8.31 3.69
N ASP A 149 -1.48 -8.49 2.78
CA ASP A 149 -1.68 -8.34 1.33
C ASP A 149 -2.74 -9.31 0.80
N GLY A 150 -2.87 -10.49 1.43
CA GLY A 150 -3.90 -11.47 1.11
C GLY A 150 -5.30 -10.95 1.44
N ALA A 151 -5.50 -10.44 2.66
CA ALA A 151 -6.77 -9.84 3.06
C ALA A 151 -7.12 -8.59 2.24
N ILE A 152 -6.11 -7.76 1.91
CA ILE A 152 -6.29 -6.58 1.04
C ILE A 152 -6.71 -7.02 -0.36
N THR A 153 -6.06 -8.03 -0.92
CA THR A 153 -6.39 -8.61 -2.23
C THR A 153 -7.82 -9.16 -2.23
N ASP A 154 -8.19 -9.95 -1.22
CA ASP A 154 -9.53 -10.54 -1.13
C ASP A 154 -10.63 -9.48 -1.00
N PHE A 155 -10.35 -8.38 -0.27
CA PHE A 155 -11.25 -7.23 -0.21
C PHE A 155 -11.40 -6.51 -1.56
N ALA A 156 -10.31 -6.30 -2.30
CA ALA A 156 -10.31 -5.56 -3.57
C ALA A 156 -10.87 -6.38 -4.75
N ARG A 157 -10.75 -7.71 -4.69
CA ARG A 157 -11.16 -8.66 -5.74
C ARG A 157 -12.53 -8.38 -6.37
N PRO A 158 -13.65 -8.20 -5.61
CA PRO A 158 -14.97 -7.98 -6.21
C PRO A 158 -15.09 -6.68 -7.02
N PHE A 159 -14.16 -5.73 -6.87
CA PHE A 159 -14.12 -4.50 -7.66
C PHE A 159 -13.21 -4.65 -8.88
N VAL A 160 -12.11 -5.39 -8.72
CA VAL A 160 -11.06 -5.55 -9.74
C VAL A 160 -11.40 -6.65 -10.75
N GLU A 161 -12.03 -7.74 -10.32
CA GLU A 161 -12.35 -8.90 -11.16
C GLU A 161 -13.87 -9.01 -11.35
N THR A 162 -14.38 -8.47 -12.46
CA THR A 162 -15.84 -8.47 -12.78
C THR A 162 -16.21 -9.36 -13.97
#